data_AF-A0A2M7PD88-F1
#
_entry.id   AF-A0A2M7PD88-F1
#
_cell.length_a   1.000
_cell.length_b   1.000
_cell.length_c   1.000
_cell.angle_alpha   90.00
_cell.angle_beta   90.00
_cell.angle_gamma   90.00
#
_symmetry.space_group_name_H-M   'P 1'
#
loop_
_entity.id
_entity.type
_entity.pdbx_description
1 polymer ?
#
loop_
_entity_poly.entity_id
_entity_poly.type
_entity_poly.pdbx_seq_one_letter_code
_entity_poly.pdbx_strand_id
1 'polypeptide(L)'
;MKSKIQIRVKKRRYLILVNKSDRLTSLKAEIIDVKGECTAGHRKGDSFNLSCYTSGGLCGFFYHDIFPGLSVMQFGGRYPWNKGDEMVVECPDRKNAVTLRITPGKP
;
A
#
# COMPACT_ATOMS: atom_id res chain seq x y z
N MET A 1 -53.26 -1.79 -31.85
CA MET A 1 -51.95 -2.50 -31.79
C MET A 1 -50.99 -1.69 -30.94
N LYS A 2 -50.70 -2.12 -29.70
CA LYS A 2 -49.72 -1.46 -28.81
C LYS A 2 -48.35 -2.09 -29.02
N SER A 3 -47.47 -1.41 -29.75
CA SER A 3 -46.10 -1.82 -29.99
C SER A 3 -45.30 -1.71 -28.68
N LYS A 4 -44.85 -2.84 -28.13
CA LYS A 4 -43.93 -2.87 -26.99
C LYS A 4 -42.55 -2.41 -27.47
N ILE A 5 -42.15 -1.20 -27.12
CA ILE A 5 -40.77 -0.73 -27.26
C ILE A 5 -39.94 -1.43 -26.17
N GLN A 6 -39.11 -2.38 -26.58
CA GLN A 6 -38.16 -3.06 -25.71
C GLN A 6 -36.92 -2.16 -25.59
N ILE A 7 -36.86 -1.36 -24.52
CA ILE A 7 -35.68 -0.56 -24.21
C ILE A 7 -34.58 -1.51 -23.72
N ARG A 8 -33.66 -1.87 -24.61
CA ARG A 8 -32.51 -2.72 -24.29
C ARG A 8 -31.45 -1.87 -23.59
N VAL A 9 -31.50 -1.78 -22.28
CA VAL A 9 -30.47 -1.12 -21.46
C VAL A 9 -29.15 -1.87 -21.67
N LYS A 10 -28.25 -1.33 -22.50
CA LYS A 10 -26.87 -1.85 -22.64
C LYS A 10 -26.20 -1.70 -21.28
N LYS A 11 -26.17 -2.78 -20.49
CA LYS A 11 -25.38 -2.90 -19.26
C LYS A 11 -23.93 -2.68 -19.67
N ARG A 12 -23.40 -1.46 -19.53
CA ARG A 12 -21.97 -1.17 -19.71
C ARG A 12 -21.24 -1.88 -18.58
N ARG A 13 -20.90 -3.16 -18.81
CA ARG A 13 -19.83 -3.83 -18.10
C ARG A 13 -18.55 -3.11 -18.51
N TYR A 14 -18.11 -2.15 -17.71
CA TYR A 14 -16.72 -1.75 -17.72
C TYR A 14 -15.93 -2.96 -17.21
N LEU A 15 -15.51 -3.81 -18.13
CA LEU A 15 -14.43 -4.75 -17.88
C LEU A 15 -13.17 -3.88 -17.91
N ILE A 16 -12.82 -3.29 -16.77
CA ILE A 16 -11.51 -2.67 -16.63
C ILE A 16 -10.52 -3.84 -16.63
N LEU A 17 -10.02 -4.19 -17.82
CA LEU A 17 -8.84 -5.02 -17.97
C LEU A 17 -7.65 -4.19 -17.50
N VAL A 18 -7.52 -3.97 -16.20
CA VAL A 18 -6.23 -3.60 -15.63
C VAL A 18 -5.40 -4.88 -15.76
N ASN A 19 -4.48 -4.90 -16.73
CA ASN A 19 -3.46 -5.94 -16.78
C ASN A 19 -2.81 -6.01 -15.39
N LYS A 20 -3.04 -7.13 -14.70
CA LYS A 20 -2.57 -7.42 -13.34
C LYS A 20 -1.03 -7.45 -13.22
N SER A 21 -0.32 -7.31 -14.35
CA SER A 21 1.09 -7.67 -14.55
C SER A 21 2.05 -6.48 -14.64
N ASP A 22 1.69 -5.33 -15.20
CA ASP A 22 2.76 -4.48 -15.78
C ASP A 22 3.11 -3.19 -15.03
N ARG A 23 2.45 -2.84 -13.92
CA ARG A 23 2.74 -1.58 -13.19
C ARG A 23 2.51 -1.56 -11.67
N LEU A 24 2.38 -2.72 -11.04
CA LEU A 24 2.19 -2.78 -9.58
C LEU A 24 3.41 -3.43 -8.95
N THR A 25 4.45 -2.61 -8.73
CA THR A 25 5.60 -2.99 -7.93
C THR A 25 5.10 -3.38 -6.55
N SER A 26 5.15 -4.66 -6.21
CA SER A 26 4.90 -5.10 -4.84
C SER A 26 5.92 -4.39 -3.94
N LEU A 27 5.51 -3.83 -2.81
CA LEU A 27 6.45 -3.21 -1.88
C LEU A 27 6.65 -4.16 -0.71
N LYS A 28 7.90 -4.42 -0.34
CA LYS A 28 8.23 -5.22 0.84
C LYS A 28 8.44 -4.28 2.01
N ALA A 29 7.73 -4.54 3.10
CA ALA A 29 7.87 -3.83 4.35
C ALA A 29 8.45 -4.76 5.41
N GLU A 30 9.40 -4.25 6.19
CA GLU A 30 10.06 -4.97 7.27
C GLU A 30 10.12 -4.09 8.52
N ILE A 31 9.71 -4.63 9.65
CA ILE A 31 9.82 -3.95 10.94
C ILE A 31 11.23 -4.13 11.47
N ILE A 32 12.02 -3.07 11.43
CA ILE A 32 13.44 -3.11 11.81
C ILE A 32 13.67 -2.75 13.28
N ASP A 33 12.72 -2.06 13.92
CA ASP A 33 12.79 -1.75 15.35
C ASP A 33 11.42 -1.52 15.99
N VAL A 34 11.33 -1.76 17.29
CA VAL A 34 10.16 -1.42 18.13
C VAL A 34 10.68 -0.90 19.47
N LYS A 35 10.45 0.37 19.76
CA LYS A 35 10.96 1.04 20.96
C LYS A 35 10.29 0.61 22.27
N GLY A 36 8.98 0.34 22.19
CA GLY A 36 8.13 0.01 23.35
C GLY A 36 7.28 -1.22 23.06
N GLU A 37 5.99 -1.14 23.39
CA GLU A 37 5.05 -2.22 23.09
C GLU A 37 3.98 -1.75 22.10
N CYS A 38 3.93 -2.37 20.93
CA CYS A 38 2.93 -2.04 19.93
C CYS A 38 1.60 -2.74 20.25
N THR A 39 0.54 -1.97 20.52
CA THR A 39 -0.81 -2.51 20.78
C THR A 39 -1.38 -3.30 19.60
N ALA A 40 -0.93 -3.01 18.37
CA ALA A 40 -1.33 -3.77 17.19
C ALA A 40 -0.57 -5.10 17.03
N GLY A 41 0.37 -5.42 17.93
CA GLY A 41 1.09 -6.69 17.97
C GLY A 41 2.33 -6.77 17.08
N HIS A 42 2.74 -5.67 16.46
CA HIS A 42 3.92 -5.60 15.58
C HIS A 42 5.23 -5.83 16.33
N ARG A 43 6.10 -6.66 15.77
CA ARG A 43 7.39 -7.07 16.34
C ARG A 43 8.53 -6.86 15.35
N LYS A 44 9.73 -6.63 15.89
CA LYS A 44 10.96 -6.58 15.09
C LYS A 44 11.15 -7.90 14.32
N GLY A 45 11.43 -7.79 13.04
CA GLY A 45 11.58 -8.91 12.10
C GLY A 45 10.31 -9.24 11.31
N ASP A 46 9.14 -8.72 11.70
CA ASP A 46 7.92 -8.92 10.93
C ASP A 46 8.09 -8.35 9.52
N SER A 47 7.67 -9.13 8.52
CA SER A 47 7.79 -8.76 7.11
C SER A 47 6.49 -9.05 6.38
N PHE A 48 6.06 -8.10 5.56
CA PHE A 48 4.82 -8.23 4.79
C PHE A 48 4.87 -7.41 3.49
N ASN A 49 3.96 -7.72 2.58
CA ASN A 49 3.82 -6.99 1.33
C ASN A 49 2.80 -5.87 1.48
N LEU A 50 3.23 -4.65 1.21
CA LEU A 50 2.39 -3.45 1.17
C LEU A 50 2.03 -3.08 -0.26
N SER A 51 0.86 -2.47 -0.41
CA SER A 51 0.51 -1.68 -1.58
C SER A 51 -0.53 -0.64 -1.22
N CYS A 52 -0.80 0.34 -2.09
CA CYS A 52 -1.91 1.28 -1.91
C CYS A 52 -3.29 0.61 -1.81
N TYR A 53 -3.38 -0.68 -2.16
CA TYR A 53 -4.61 -1.47 -2.10
C TYR A 53 -4.67 -2.44 -0.91
N THR A 54 -3.54 -2.70 -0.24
CA THR A 54 -3.50 -3.60 0.92
C THR A 54 -2.45 -3.15 1.93
N SER A 55 -2.84 -3.09 3.20
CA SER A 55 -1.93 -2.80 4.31
C SER A 55 -1.05 -3.99 4.68
N GLY A 56 -1.23 -5.17 4.09
CA GLY A 56 -0.32 -6.31 4.29
C GLY A 56 -0.26 -6.86 5.71
N GLY A 57 -1.09 -6.38 6.64
CA GLY A 57 -1.00 -6.68 8.08
C GLY A 57 -0.57 -5.48 8.92
N LEU A 58 -0.07 -4.40 8.32
CA LEU A 58 0.17 -3.14 9.01
C LEU A 58 -1.15 -2.58 9.57
N CYS A 59 -1.09 -2.01 10.77
CA CYS A 59 -2.27 -1.42 11.40
C CYS A 59 -2.73 -0.19 10.61
N GLY A 60 -4.04 0.08 10.61
CA GLY A 60 -4.61 1.18 9.83
C GLY A 60 -4.06 2.55 10.19
N PHE A 61 -3.69 2.76 11.46
CA PHE A 61 -3.10 4.01 11.94
C PHE A 61 -1.74 4.30 11.29
N PHE A 62 -0.83 3.32 11.33
CA PHE A 62 0.50 3.47 10.73
C PHE A 62 0.42 3.44 9.20
N TYR A 63 -0.45 2.60 8.63
CA TYR A 63 -0.67 2.57 7.17
C TYR A 63 -1.16 3.91 6.62
N HIS A 64 -2.09 4.58 7.32
CA HIS A 64 -2.57 5.90 6.93
C HIS A 64 -1.45 6.95 6.90
N ASP A 65 -0.59 6.97 7.94
CA ASP A 65 0.51 7.91 8.06
C ASP A 65 1.53 7.77 6.91
N ILE A 66 1.86 6.53 6.53
CA ILE A 66 2.84 6.26 5.47
C ILE A 66 2.25 6.29 4.06
N PHE A 67 0.93 6.36 3.91
CA PHE A 67 0.25 6.22 2.61
C PHE A 67 0.74 7.18 1.53
N PRO A 68 0.97 8.49 1.81
CA PRO A 68 1.55 9.40 0.81
C PRO A 68 2.92 8.91 0.31
N GLY A 69 3.80 8.50 1.24
CA GLY A 69 5.09 7.85 0.98
C GLY A 69 4.98 6.63 0.08
N LEU A 70 4.13 5.70 0.51
CA LEU A 70 3.87 4.43 -0.15
C LEU A 70 3.37 4.65 -1.59
N SER A 71 2.49 5.63 -1.80
CA SER A 71 1.92 5.94 -3.11
C SER A 71 2.97 6.43 -4.10
N VAL A 72 3.88 7.30 -3.66
CA VAL A 72 4.99 7.77 -4.49
C VAL A 72 5.86 6.60 -4.92
N MET A 73 6.26 5.72 -3.98
CA MET A 73 7.09 4.56 -4.30
C MET A 73 6.39 3.59 -5.25
N GLN A 74 5.11 3.26 -5.00
CA GLN A 74 4.38 2.25 -5.78
C GLN A 74 4.18 2.67 -7.24
N PHE A 75 3.94 3.96 -7.48
CA PHE A 75 3.72 4.48 -8.83
C PHE A 75 5.00 4.98 -9.50
N GLY A 76 6.17 4.65 -8.96
CA GLY A 76 7.48 4.95 -9.56
C GLY A 76 7.93 6.41 -9.41
N GLY A 77 7.30 7.16 -8.50
CA GLY A 77 7.77 8.48 -8.10
C GLY A 77 9.01 8.40 -7.22
N ARG A 78 9.79 9.48 -7.20
CA ARG A 78 11.01 9.60 -6.39
C ARG A 78 10.97 10.90 -5.60
N TYR A 79 11.32 10.84 -4.33
CA TYR A 79 11.49 12.03 -3.52
C TYR A 79 12.80 12.74 -3.90
N PRO A 80 12.81 14.07 -4.16
CA PRO A 80 14.01 14.80 -4.60
C PRO A 80 15.21 14.67 -3.66
N TRP A 81 14.95 14.50 -2.36
CA TRP A 81 15.97 14.36 -1.33
C TRP A 81 16.35 12.90 -1.03
N ASN A 82 15.59 11.92 -1.51
CA ASN A 82 15.89 10.51 -1.29
C ASN A 82 16.73 9.97 -2.44
N LYS A 83 17.96 9.54 -2.13
CA LYS A 83 18.88 8.99 -3.15
C LYS A 83 18.61 7.52 -3.47
N GLY A 84 17.93 6.80 -2.57
CA GLY A 84 17.62 5.38 -2.71
C GLY A 84 16.17 5.11 -3.08
N ASP A 85 15.89 3.85 -3.38
CA ASP A 85 14.52 3.34 -3.57
C ASP A 85 13.93 2.79 -2.26
N GLU A 86 14.59 3.04 -1.11
CA GLU A 86 14.09 2.65 0.21
C GLU A 86 13.47 3.83 0.96
N MET A 87 12.54 3.52 1.85
CA MET A 87 11.95 4.49 2.76
C MET A 87 11.93 3.89 4.17
N VAL A 88 12.46 4.65 5.14
CA VAL A 88 12.40 4.29 6.57
C VAL A 88 11.50 5.30 7.26
N VAL A 89 10.46 4.79 7.92
CA VAL A 89 9.41 5.59 8.56
C VAL A 89 9.11 5.03 9.94
N GLU A 90 8.67 5.89 10.85
CA GLU A 90 8.36 5.53 12.22
C GLU A 90 6.88 5.76 12.51
N CYS A 91 6.29 4.87 13.30
CA CYS A 91 4.92 5.04 13.78
C CYS A 91 4.80 6.38 14.55
N PRO A 92 3.72 7.15 14.32
CA PRO A 92 3.52 8.41 15.02
C PRO A 92 3.30 8.27 16.54
N ASP A 93 3.06 7.05 17.06
CA ASP A 93 3.15 6.76 18.49
C ASP A 93 4.61 6.77 18.96
N ARG A 94 5.12 7.96 19.33
CA ARG A 94 6.53 8.17 19.74
C ARG A 94 6.95 7.42 20.99
N LYS A 95 6.00 7.00 21.85
CA LYS A 95 6.33 6.22 23.05
C LYS A 95 6.59 4.76 22.70
N ASN A 96 5.82 4.19 21.77
CA ASN A 96 5.93 2.80 21.32
C ASN A 96 6.32 2.72 19.83
N ALA A 97 7.21 3.59 19.39
CA ALA A 97 7.51 3.77 17.98
C ALA A 97 7.95 2.45 17.32
N VAL A 98 7.28 2.10 16.23
CA VAL A 98 7.62 0.99 15.35
C VAL A 98 8.32 1.57 14.14
N THR A 99 9.53 1.11 13.85
CA THR A 99 10.33 1.57 12.71
C THR A 99 10.18 0.58 11.57
N LEU A 100 9.65 1.06 10.45
CA LEU A 100 9.35 0.29 9.26
C LEU A 100 10.28 0.69 8.12
N ARG A 101 10.93 -0.30 7.51
CA ARG A 101 11.69 -0.16 6.27
C ARG A 101 10.85 -0.68 5.11
N ILE A 102 10.71 0.13 4.07
CA ILE A 102 9.97 -0.21 2.85
C ILE A 102 10.94 -0.21 1.67
N THR A 103 10.88 -1.25 0.86
CA THR A 103 11.72 -1.44 -0.32
C THR A 103 10.88 -1.95 -1.50
N PRO A 104 11.32 -1.75 -2.76
CA PRO A 104 10.69 -2.36 -3.91
C PRO A 104 10.82 -3.89 -3.80
N GLY A 105 9.71 -4.59 -3.91
CA GLY A 105 9.68 -6.04 -4.06
C GLY A 105 10.31 -6.41 -5.40
N LYS A 106 11.20 -7.40 -5.36
CA LYS A 106 11.83 -7.93 -6.57
C LYS A 106 10.72 -8.48 -7.51
N PRO A 107 10.79 -8.22 -8.83
CA PRO A 107 9.86 -8.81 -9.79
C PRO A 107 9.93 -10.34 -9.80
#